data_AF-A0A1F8S814-F1
#
_entry.id   AF-A0A1F8S814-F1
#
_cell.length_a   1.000
_cell.length_b   1.000
_cell.length_c   1.000
_cell.angle_alpha   90.00
_cell.angle_beta   90.00
_cell.angle_gamma   90.00
#
_symmetry.space_group_name_H-M   'P 1'
#
loop_
_entity.id
_entity.type
_entity.pdbx_description
1 polymer ?
#
loop_
_entity_poly.entity_id
_entity_poly.type
_entity_poly.pdbx_seq_one_letter_code
_entity_poly.pdbx_strand_id
1 'polypeptide(L)'
;MNVLVCVKRVPATGGRITLTADEQEIDTRYLGFTVSPHEECAVEEAVRIVEAQGGTSTVLTLGPEESADQLREAMAVGIDRAIHLATDGGEWNATATAAAISDAIRTREAADGPFDLILMGNEAADTGDYQVGVRIAVALDRPCVSGVKALEVRDDAIVARREAAGGGWEVYEVPRPAIVTVKEGIN
;
A
#
# COMPACT_ATOMS: atom_id res chain seq x y z
N MET A 1 -14.63 -9.80 5.50
CA MET A 1 -13.45 -8.94 5.71
C MET A 1 -13.47 -7.77 4.73
N ASN A 2 -13.34 -6.54 5.20
CA ASN A 2 -13.19 -5.35 4.34
C ASN A 2 -11.72 -4.92 4.31
N VAL A 3 -11.04 -5.14 3.18
CA VAL A 3 -9.59 -4.90 3.02
C VAL A 3 -9.35 -3.70 2.12
N LEU A 4 -8.52 -2.76 2.59
CA LEU A 4 -7.96 -1.70 1.75
C LEU A 4 -6.51 -2.04 1.41
N VAL A 5 -6.10 -1.89 0.16
CA VAL A 5 -4.69 -1.94 -0.25
C VAL A 5 -4.31 -0.62 -0.92
N CYS A 6 -3.20 -0.02 -0.48
CA CYS A 6 -2.68 1.21 -1.07
C CYS A 6 -1.52 0.88 -2.01
N VAL A 7 -1.56 1.44 -3.22
CA VAL A 7 -0.50 1.31 -4.23
C VAL A 7 -0.05 2.68 -4.74
N LYS A 8 1.21 2.79 -5.15
CA LYS A 8 1.82 3.99 -5.70
C LYS A 8 2.36 3.73 -7.09
N ARG A 9 2.03 4.63 -8.03
CA ARG A 9 2.67 4.70 -9.33
C ARG A 9 4.10 5.19 -9.19
N VAL A 10 5.06 4.38 -9.58
CA VAL A 10 6.50 4.69 -9.55
C VAL A 10 7.16 4.41 -10.90
N PRO A 11 8.26 5.08 -11.25
CA PRO A 11 9.01 4.77 -12.46
C PRO A 11 9.55 3.33 -12.44
N ALA A 12 9.44 2.62 -13.56
CA ALA A 12 9.97 1.28 -13.71
C ALA A 12 11.51 1.31 -13.75
N THR A 13 12.16 0.53 -12.88
CA THR A 13 13.62 0.56 -12.65
C THR A 13 14.44 -0.32 -13.61
N GLY A 14 13.84 -0.82 -14.69
CA GLY A 14 14.50 -1.72 -15.65
C GLY A 14 15.48 -1.05 -16.63
N GLY A 15 15.59 0.29 -16.60
CA GLY A 15 16.40 1.08 -17.54
C GLY A 15 17.29 2.11 -16.87
N ARG A 16 18.09 2.82 -17.67
CA ARG A 16 18.94 3.91 -17.18
C ARG A 16 18.06 5.09 -16.75
N ILE A 17 18.09 5.44 -15.47
CA ILE A 17 17.51 6.67 -14.96
C ILE A 17 18.36 7.85 -15.46
N THR A 18 17.72 8.79 -16.14
CA THR A 18 18.36 9.99 -16.69
C THR A 18 17.80 11.20 -15.96
N LEU A 19 18.63 12.22 -15.71
CA LEU A 19 18.17 13.46 -15.10
C LEU A 19 17.75 14.47 -16.16
N THR A 20 16.94 15.44 -15.77
CA THR A 20 16.69 16.66 -16.53
C THR A 20 18.00 17.43 -16.75
N ALA A 21 18.01 18.36 -17.72
CA ALA A 21 19.22 19.11 -18.08
C ALA A 21 19.76 20.01 -16.95
N ASP A 22 18.91 20.40 -15.99
CA ASP A 22 19.26 21.15 -14.78
C ASP A 22 19.58 20.23 -13.58
N GLU A 23 19.54 18.91 -13.76
CA GLU A 23 19.79 17.88 -12.75
C GLU A 23 18.89 17.99 -11.51
N GLN A 24 17.74 18.67 -11.61
CA GLN A 24 16.80 18.82 -10.50
C GLN A 24 15.76 17.70 -10.42
N GLU A 25 15.49 17.00 -11.53
CA GLU A 25 14.43 15.98 -11.61
C GLU A 25 14.87 14.77 -12.44
N ILE A 26 14.11 13.67 -12.34
CA ILE A 26 14.23 12.50 -13.21
C ILE A 26 13.49 12.78 -14.53
N ASP A 27 14.16 12.57 -15.66
CA ASP A 27 13.53 12.62 -16.98
C ASP A 27 12.70 11.34 -17.21
N THR A 28 11.39 11.48 -17.05
CA THR A 28 10.42 10.37 -17.13
C THR A 28 9.84 10.15 -18.52
N ARG A 29 10.21 10.95 -19.54
CA ARG A 29 9.58 10.92 -20.88
C ARG A 29 9.61 9.57 -21.57
N TYR A 30 10.62 8.75 -21.27
CA TYR A 30 10.83 7.43 -21.86
C TYR A 30 10.79 6.30 -20.82
N LEU A 31 10.38 6.60 -19.59
CA LEU A 31 10.26 5.60 -18.53
C LEU A 31 8.85 5.01 -18.54
N GLY A 32 8.78 3.68 -18.43
CA GLY A 32 7.55 3.01 -18.01
C GLY A 32 7.25 3.32 -16.55
N PHE A 33 6.02 3.07 -16.13
CA PHE A 33 5.59 3.18 -14.74
C PHE A 33 4.92 1.89 -14.29
N THR A 34 5.05 1.60 -13.00
CA THR A 34 4.59 0.36 -12.37
C THR A 34 4.24 0.63 -10.90
N VAL A 35 3.84 -0.39 -10.17
CA VAL A 35 3.91 -0.47 -8.71
C VAL A 35 5.19 -1.18 -8.27
N SER A 36 5.56 -1.07 -6.99
CA SER A 36 6.67 -1.83 -6.42
C SER A 36 6.32 -3.31 -6.20
N PRO A 37 7.30 -4.24 -6.16
CA PRO A 37 7.04 -5.64 -5.83
C PRO A 37 6.36 -5.85 -4.46
N HIS A 38 6.58 -4.94 -3.51
CA HIS A 38 5.87 -4.96 -2.23
C HIS A 38 4.37 -4.74 -2.40
N GLU A 39 3.99 -3.80 -3.26
CA GLU A 39 2.61 -3.44 -3.52
C GLU A 39 1.91 -4.50 -4.38
N GLU A 40 2.62 -5.12 -5.32
CA GLU A 40 2.11 -6.30 -6.05
C GLU A 40 1.74 -7.42 -5.08
N CYS A 41 2.67 -7.77 -4.17
CA CYS A 41 2.40 -8.75 -3.12
C CYS A 41 1.26 -8.33 -2.17
N ALA A 42 1.13 -7.02 -1.87
CA ALA A 42 0.06 -6.50 -1.02
C ALA A 42 -1.32 -6.64 -1.67
N VAL A 43 -1.40 -6.39 -2.99
CA VAL A 43 -2.63 -6.57 -3.78
C VAL A 43 -3.01 -8.05 -3.81
N GLU A 44 -2.05 -8.94 -4.07
CA GLU A 44 -2.27 -10.39 -4.05
C GLU A 44 -2.76 -10.88 -2.67
N GLU A 45 -2.13 -10.41 -1.57
CA GLU A 45 -2.62 -10.78 -0.24
C GLU A 45 -4.03 -10.25 0.05
N ALA A 46 -4.37 -9.05 -0.41
CA ALA A 46 -5.73 -8.53 -0.24
C ALA A 46 -6.76 -9.46 -0.91
N VAL A 47 -6.47 -9.93 -2.13
CA VAL A 47 -7.32 -10.88 -2.87
C VAL A 47 -7.40 -12.20 -2.11
N ARG A 48 -6.27 -12.82 -1.76
CA ARG A 48 -6.23 -14.12 -1.06
C ARG A 48 -6.97 -14.09 0.28
N ILE A 49 -6.85 -12.98 1.03
CA ILE A 49 -7.57 -12.80 2.29
C ILE A 49 -9.08 -12.74 2.06
N VAL A 50 -9.54 -11.99 1.06
CA VAL A 50 -10.97 -11.89 0.74
C VAL A 50 -11.52 -13.21 0.21
N GLU A 51 -10.76 -13.96 -0.59
CA GLU A 51 -11.14 -15.30 -1.03
C GLU A 51 -11.29 -16.28 0.14
N ALA A 52 -10.38 -16.23 1.11
CA ALA A 52 -10.40 -17.11 2.27
C ALA A 52 -11.44 -16.74 3.32
N GLN A 53 -11.65 -15.44 3.57
CA GLN A 53 -12.48 -14.93 4.68
C GLN A 53 -13.83 -14.37 4.21
N GLY A 54 -14.05 -14.27 2.90
CA GLY A 54 -15.14 -13.51 2.31
C GLY A 54 -15.02 -11.99 2.54
N GLY A 55 -15.90 -11.24 1.89
CA GLY A 55 -16.00 -9.78 2.03
C GLY A 55 -15.59 -9.06 0.75
N THR A 56 -14.89 -7.93 0.88
CA THR A 56 -14.57 -7.04 -0.23
C THR A 56 -13.18 -6.43 -0.09
N SER A 57 -12.55 -6.19 -1.23
CA SER A 57 -11.25 -5.55 -1.37
C SER A 57 -11.38 -4.20 -2.08
N THR A 58 -10.60 -3.22 -1.67
CA THR A 58 -10.51 -1.91 -2.34
C THR A 58 -9.06 -1.54 -2.53
N VAL A 59 -8.67 -1.11 -3.72
CA VAL A 59 -7.37 -0.52 -4.01
C VAL A 59 -7.47 1.01 -3.96
N LEU A 60 -6.46 1.68 -3.40
CA LEU A 60 -6.36 3.13 -3.36
C LEU A 60 -5.01 3.58 -3.90
N THR A 61 -5.01 4.65 -4.69
CA THR A 61 -3.80 5.38 -5.07
C THR A 61 -3.98 6.88 -4.93
N LEU A 62 -2.89 7.57 -4.60
CA LEU A 62 -2.77 9.03 -4.65
C LEU A 62 -1.77 9.36 -5.75
N GLY A 63 -2.20 10.12 -6.76
CA GLY A 63 -1.32 10.49 -7.87
C GLY A 63 -2.06 11.09 -9.05
N PRO A 64 -1.35 11.41 -10.15
CA PRO A 64 -1.94 12.03 -11.33
C PRO A 64 -2.93 11.10 -12.04
N GLU A 65 -3.58 11.59 -13.09
CA GLU A 65 -4.59 10.84 -13.85
C GLU A 65 -4.06 9.48 -14.34
N GLU A 66 -2.78 9.42 -14.73
CA GLU A 66 -2.09 8.22 -15.20
C GLU A 66 -1.97 7.12 -14.13
N SER A 67 -2.08 7.45 -12.84
CA SER A 67 -2.13 6.44 -11.76
C SER A 67 -3.38 5.56 -11.82
N ALA A 68 -4.39 5.93 -12.62
CA ALA A 68 -5.52 5.07 -12.89
C ALA A 68 -5.12 3.74 -13.57
N ASP A 69 -3.97 3.67 -14.26
CA ASP A 69 -3.49 2.42 -14.85
C ASP A 69 -3.12 1.39 -13.76
N GLN A 70 -2.44 1.81 -12.68
CA GLN A 70 -2.12 0.92 -11.55
C GLN A 70 -3.37 0.44 -10.81
N LEU A 71 -4.42 1.27 -10.75
CA LEU A 71 -5.71 0.84 -10.21
C LEU A 71 -6.35 -0.25 -11.07
N ARG A 72 -6.31 -0.09 -12.41
CA ARG A 72 -6.84 -1.09 -13.35
C ARG A 72 -6.06 -2.40 -13.28
N GLU A 73 -4.74 -2.33 -13.16
CA GLU A 73 -3.88 -3.51 -12.96
C GLU A 73 -4.26 -4.27 -11.69
N ALA A 74 -4.39 -3.57 -10.55
CA ALA A 74 -4.82 -4.20 -9.30
C ALA A 74 -6.24 -4.79 -9.38
N MET A 75 -7.18 -4.10 -10.04
CA MET A 75 -8.52 -4.65 -10.28
C MET A 75 -8.51 -5.88 -11.19
N ALA A 76 -7.62 -5.92 -12.18
CA ALA A 76 -7.47 -7.07 -13.08
C ALA A 76 -6.94 -8.32 -12.35
N VAL A 77 -6.18 -8.15 -11.25
CA VAL A 77 -5.74 -9.24 -10.37
C VAL A 77 -6.89 -9.80 -9.52
N GLY A 78 -7.91 -9.00 -9.21
CA GLY A 78 -9.09 -9.46 -8.47
C GLY A 78 -9.64 -8.47 -7.43
N ILE A 79 -9.11 -7.24 -7.37
CA ILE A 79 -9.64 -6.23 -6.45
C ILE A 79 -11.03 -5.73 -6.87
N ASP A 80 -11.98 -5.67 -5.94
CA ASP A 80 -13.40 -5.36 -6.23
C ASP A 80 -13.66 -3.88 -6.57
N ARG A 81 -12.93 -2.97 -5.91
CA ARG A 81 -13.19 -1.52 -5.95
C ARG A 81 -11.89 -0.73 -6.05
N ALA A 82 -11.95 0.45 -6.65
CA ALA A 82 -10.82 1.36 -6.74
C ALA A 82 -11.17 2.77 -6.24
N ILE A 83 -10.19 3.42 -5.61
CA ILE A 83 -10.24 4.82 -5.18
C ILE A 83 -9.03 5.53 -5.78
N HIS A 84 -9.29 6.57 -6.58
CA HIS A 84 -8.26 7.46 -7.08
C HIS A 84 -8.33 8.80 -6.36
N LEU A 85 -7.31 9.10 -5.57
CA LEU A 85 -7.07 10.45 -5.07
C LEU A 85 -6.23 11.19 -6.12
N ALA A 86 -6.90 11.92 -7.01
CA ALA A 86 -6.23 12.60 -8.11
C ALA A 86 -5.39 13.79 -7.61
N THR A 87 -4.17 13.92 -8.12
CA THR A 87 -3.27 15.05 -7.92
C THR A 87 -2.93 15.71 -9.25
N ASP A 88 -2.30 16.88 -9.20
CA ASP A 88 -1.78 17.60 -10.38
C ASP A 88 -0.46 17.04 -10.90
N GLY A 89 0.01 15.91 -10.34
CA GLY A 89 1.30 15.29 -10.69
C GLY A 89 2.52 15.90 -9.98
N GLY A 90 2.34 16.91 -9.13
CA GLY A 90 3.42 17.43 -8.29
C GLY A 90 3.96 16.40 -7.29
N GLU A 91 5.13 16.66 -6.72
CA GLU A 91 5.72 15.78 -5.70
C GLU A 91 4.97 15.89 -4.36
N TRP A 92 4.75 14.74 -3.72
CA TRP A 92 4.14 14.64 -2.40
C TRP A 92 5.11 14.03 -1.40
N ASN A 93 5.33 14.74 -0.29
CA ASN A 93 6.09 14.18 0.83
C ASN A 93 5.23 13.19 1.65
N ALA A 94 5.89 12.32 2.42
CA ALA A 94 5.23 11.28 3.19
C ALA A 94 4.18 11.80 4.19
N THR A 95 4.34 13.02 4.73
CA THR A 95 3.35 13.62 5.64
C THR A 95 2.08 14.03 4.91
N ALA A 96 2.20 14.71 3.77
CA ALA A 96 1.06 15.11 2.95
C ALA A 96 0.34 13.88 2.37
N THR A 97 1.09 12.88 1.87
CA THR A 97 0.57 11.61 1.37
C THR A 97 -0.25 10.88 2.44
N ALA A 98 0.32 10.70 3.64
CA ALA A 98 -0.37 10.02 4.73
C ALA A 98 -1.63 10.77 5.19
N ALA A 99 -1.61 12.11 5.22
CA ALA A 99 -2.76 12.91 5.57
C ALA A 99 -3.91 12.72 4.57
N ALA A 100 -3.62 12.86 3.27
CA ALA A 100 -4.62 12.68 2.20
C ALA A 100 -5.24 11.27 2.21
N ILE A 101 -4.40 10.22 2.35
CA ILE A 101 -4.88 8.84 2.43
C ILE A 101 -5.72 8.63 3.70
N SER A 102 -5.31 9.18 4.85
CA SER A 102 -6.06 9.05 6.11
C SER A 102 -7.44 9.74 6.04
N ASP A 103 -7.53 10.90 5.40
CA ASP A 103 -8.79 11.61 5.19
C ASP A 103 -9.73 10.85 4.25
N ALA A 104 -9.18 10.26 3.19
CA ALA A 104 -9.94 9.38 2.30
C ALA A 104 -10.45 8.15 3.06
N ILE A 105 -9.61 7.49 3.86
CA ILE A 105 -10.00 6.35 4.69
C ILE A 105 -11.15 6.74 5.62
N ARG A 106 -11.01 7.81 6.41
CA ARG A 106 -12.08 8.30 7.31
C ARG A 106 -13.39 8.54 6.57
N THR A 107 -13.32 9.19 5.40
CA THR A 107 -14.50 9.50 4.59
C THR A 107 -15.19 8.23 4.11
N ARG A 108 -14.43 7.25 3.62
CA ARG A 108 -14.97 5.98 3.14
C ARG A 108 -15.55 5.15 4.29
N GLU A 109 -14.87 5.10 5.43
CA GLU A 109 -15.35 4.35 6.59
C GLU A 109 -16.61 4.95 7.22
N ALA A 110 -16.77 6.27 7.17
CA ALA A 110 -18.01 6.93 7.59
C ALA A 110 -19.21 6.54 6.71
N ALA A 111 -18.98 6.19 5.44
CA ALA A 111 -20.02 5.81 4.49
C ALA A 111 -20.28 4.30 4.45
N ASP A 112 -19.21 3.50 4.41
CA ASP A 112 -19.25 2.08 4.07
C ASP A 112 -18.88 1.16 5.26
N GLY A 113 -18.49 1.73 6.41
CA GLY A 113 -17.99 0.99 7.57
C GLY A 113 -16.46 0.84 7.57
N PRO A 114 -15.85 0.41 8.70
CA PRO A 114 -14.41 0.37 8.85
C PRO A 114 -13.74 -0.62 7.87
N PHE A 115 -12.51 -0.31 7.46
CA PHE A 115 -11.62 -1.32 6.90
C PHE A 115 -11.08 -2.16 8.05
N ASP A 116 -11.26 -3.47 7.97
CA ASP A 116 -10.74 -4.43 8.95
C ASP A 116 -9.20 -4.53 8.88
N LEU A 117 -8.64 -4.33 7.70
CA LEU A 117 -7.21 -4.40 7.43
C LEU A 117 -6.84 -3.41 6.31
N ILE A 118 -5.78 -2.65 6.54
CA ILE A 118 -5.16 -1.79 5.53
C ILE A 118 -3.77 -2.34 5.21
N LEU A 119 -3.55 -2.72 3.95
CA LEU A 119 -2.29 -3.23 3.43
C LEU A 119 -1.57 -2.16 2.62
N MET A 120 -0.26 -2.10 2.77
CA MET A 120 0.63 -1.24 1.98
C MET A 120 1.93 -1.98 1.66
N GLY A 121 2.61 -1.59 0.59
CA GLY A 121 4.03 -1.93 0.45
C GLY A 121 4.85 -1.35 1.61
N ASN A 122 5.93 -2.02 1.99
CA ASN A 122 6.79 -1.60 3.11
C ASN A 122 7.52 -0.27 2.85
N GLU A 123 7.82 0.02 1.59
CA GLU A 123 8.38 1.27 1.11
C GLU A 123 7.95 1.52 -0.33
N ALA A 124 7.99 2.77 -0.76
CA ALA A 124 7.90 3.10 -2.17
C ALA A 124 9.29 2.98 -2.82
N ALA A 125 9.35 2.43 -4.04
CA ALA A 125 10.62 2.18 -4.74
C ALA A 125 11.38 3.46 -5.14
N ASP A 126 10.69 4.58 -5.26
CA ASP A 126 11.26 5.88 -5.65
C ASP A 126 11.71 6.72 -4.45
N THR A 127 10.93 6.78 -3.35
CA THR A 127 11.26 7.61 -2.18
C THR A 127 11.93 6.85 -1.04
N GLY A 128 11.69 5.54 -0.90
CA GLY A 128 12.33 4.70 0.11
C GLY A 128 12.17 5.20 1.55
N ASP A 129 11.07 5.89 1.87
CA ASP A 129 10.93 6.65 3.12
C ASP A 129 10.43 5.82 4.32
N TYR A 130 9.82 4.65 4.09
CA TYR A 130 9.23 3.75 5.09
C TYR A 130 8.22 4.42 6.05
N GLN A 131 7.58 5.52 5.64
CA GLN A 131 6.85 6.39 6.56
C GLN A 131 5.34 6.34 6.43
N VAL A 132 4.81 6.19 5.21
CA VAL A 132 3.38 6.44 4.94
C VAL A 132 2.47 5.54 5.77
N GLY A 133 2.70 4.22 5.80
CA GLY A 133 1.88 3.27 6.57
C GLY A 133 1.89 3.56 8.07
N VAL A 134 3.06 3.85 8.66
CA VAL A 134 3.20 4.19 10.09
C VAL A 134 2.49 5.49 10.42
N ARG A 135 2.57 6.50 9.53
CA ARG A 135 1.88 7.79 9.74
C ARG A 135 0.37 7.65 9.67
N ILE A 136 -0.16 6.85 8.74
CA ILE A 136 -1.59 6.55 8.67
C ILE A 136 -2.04 5.84 9.95
N ALA A 137 -1.25 4.89 10.45
CA ALA A 137 -1.59 4.18 11.68
C ALA A 137 -1.73 5.12 12.89
N VAL A 138 -0.78 6.06 13.04
CA VAL A 138 -0.87 7.09 14.07
C VAL A 138 -2.08 8.01 13.85
N ALA A 139 -2.34 8.42 12.60
CA ALA A 139 -3.45 9.32 12.27
C ALA A 139 -4.84 8.69 12.45
N LEU A 140 -4.94 7.36 12.39
CA LEU A 140 -6.17 6.59 12.58
C LEU A 140 -6.27 5.93 13.96
N ASP A 141 -5.24 6.08 14.81
CA ASP A 141 -5.10 5.40 16.10
C ASP A 141 -5.26 3.87 16.00
N ARG A 142 -4.51 3.26 15.07
CA ARG A 142 -4.56 1.81 14.79
C ARG A 142 -3.24 1.12 15.07
N PRO A 143 -3.26 -0.15 15.51
CA PRO A 143 -2.04 -0.94 15.57
C PRO A 143 -1.42 -1.08 14.18
N CYS A 144 -0.09 -1.04 14.14
CA CYS A 144 0.71 -1.17 12.92
C CYS A 144 1.80 -2.22 13.09
N VAL A 145 1.92 -3.13 12.14
CA VAL A 145 3.07 -4.04 12.03
C VAL A 145 3.73 -3.85 10.68
N SER A 146 4.99 -3.43 10.67
CA SER A 146 5.73 -3.17 9.45
C SER A 146 6.69 -4.29 9.06
N GLY A 147 6.98 -4.40 7.77
CA GLY A 147 7.97 -5.32 7.22
C GLY A 147 7.53 -6.79 7.23
N VAL A 148 6.23 -7.04 7.11
CA VAL A 148 5.62 -8.36 7.25
C VAL A 148 5.91 -9.25 6.04
N LYS A 149 6.23 -10.52 6.29
CA LYS A 149 6.50 -11.58 5.31
C LYS A 149 5.55 -12.78 5.44
N ALA A 150 4.63 -12.77 6.41
CA ALA A 150 3.49 -13.70 6.46
C ALA A 150 2.35 -13.10 7.28
N LEU A 151 1.11 -13.32 6.85
CA LEU A 151 -0.09 -12.82 7.49
C LEU A 151 -1.13 -13.94 7.66
N GLU A 152 -1.78 -13.99 8.83
CA GLU A 152 -2.90 -14.87 9.12
C GLU A 152 -4.04 -14.01 9.72
N VAL A 153 -5.24 -14.14 9.16
CA VAL A 153 -6.45 -13.48 9.69
C VAL A 153 -7.20 -14.47 10.57
N ARG A 154 -7.48 -14.08 11.81
CA ARG A 154 -8.32 -14.81 12.76
C ARG A 154 -9.59 -14.02 13.09
N ASP A 155 -10.51 -14.66 13.79
CA ASP A 155 -11.83 -14.09 14.12
C ASP A 155 -11.74 -12.73 14.83
N ASP A 156 -10.71 -12.45 15.64
CA ASP A 156 -10.56 -11.21 16.41
C ASP A 156 -9.21 -10.51 16.24
N ALA A 157 -8.27 -11.13 15.51
CA ALA A 157 -6.90 -10.65 15.41
C ALA A 157 -6.29 -10.83 14.01
N ILE A 158 -5.27 -10.03 13.75
CA ILE A 158 -4.32 -10.21 12.66
C ILE A 158 -3.01 -10.72 13.27
N VAL A 159 -2.53 -11.87 12.78
CA VAL A 159 -1.23 -12.42 13.16
C VAL A 159 -0.24 -12.12 12.05
N ALA A 160 0.68 -11.21 12.33
CA ALA A 160 1.70 -10.76 11.40
C ALA A 160 3.08 -11.30 11.80
N ARG A 161 3.82 -11.82 10.83
CA ARG A 161 5.19 -12.31 11.05
C ARG A 161 6.18 -11.54 10.20
N ARG A 162 7.28 -11.11 10.80
CA ARG A 162 8.41 -10.51 10.09
C ARG A 162 9.72 -11.18 10.48
N GLU A 163 10.68 -11.16 9.57
CA GLU A 163 11.99 -11.73 9.80
C GLU A 163 12.77 -10.89 10.82
N ALA A 164 13.28 -11.55 11.85
CA ALA A 164 14.16 -10.97 12.85
C ALA A 164 15.61 -11.01 12.38
N ALA A 165 16.44 -10.11 12.91
CA ALA A 165 17.88 -10.19 12.74
C ALA A 165 18.40 -11.57 13.20
N GLY A 166 19.17 -12.26 12.35
CA GLY A 166 19.71 -13.59 12.64
C GLY A 166 18.84 -14.77 12.15
N GLY A 167 17.83 -14.53 11.32
CA GLY A 167 17.05 -15.58 10.65
C GLY A 167 15.89 -16.17 11.47
N GLY A 168 15.51 -15.49 12.56
CA GLY A 168 14.32 -15.83 13.34
C GLY A 168 13.06 -15.12 12.86
N TRP A 169 11.95 -15.33 13.56
CA TRP A 169 10.67 -14.67 13.29
C TRP A 169 10.21 -13.88 14.52
N GLU A 170 9.83 -12.63 14.31
CA GLU A 170 8.98 -11.89 15.26
C GLU A 170 7.52 -12.13 14.88
N VAL A 171 6.68 -12.49 15.85
CA VAL A 171 5.26 -12.75 15.67
C VAL A 171 4.46 -11.76 16.49
N TYR A 172 3.59 -11.01 15.83
CA TYR A 172 2.72 -10.02 16.43
C TYR A 172 1.27 -10.43 16.24
N GLU A 173 0.49 -10.30 17.30
CA GLU A 173 -0.96 -10.45 17.26
C GLU A 173 -1.57 -9.09 17.61
N VAL A 174 -2.35 -8.53 16.68
CA VAL A 174 -2.96 -7.20 16.83
C VAL A 174 -4.46 -7.25 16.57
N PRO A 175 -5.27 -6.46 17.30
CA PRO A 175 -6.70 -6.43 17.07
C PRO A 175 -7.02 -5.77 15.73
N ARG A 176 -8.17 -6.14 15.14
CA ARG A 176 -8.76 -5.41 14.00
C ARG A 176 -9.51 -4.16 14.51
N PRO A 177 -9.50 -3.02 13.80
CA PRO A 177 -8.83 -2.77 12.51
C PRO A 177 -7.32 -2.53 12.65
N ALA A 178 -6.53 -3.03 11.72
CA ALA A 178 -5.07 -2.93 11.74
C ALA A 178 -4.47 -2.40 10.43
N ILE A 179 -3.25 -1.87 10.51
CA ILE A 179 -2.44 -1.52 9.36
C ILE A 179 -1.22 -2.43 9.29
N VAL A 180 -0.96 -2.98 8.11
CA VAL A 180 0.19 -3.86 7.89
C VAL A 180 0.93 -3.41 6.65
N THR A 181 2.25 -3.24 6.78
CA THR A 181 3.11 -3.05 5.61
C THR A 181 3.81 -4.36 5.28
N VAL A 182 3.77 -4.76 4.01
CA VAL A 182 4.27 -6.06 3.56
C VAL A 182 5.52 -5.89 2.71
N LYS A 183 6.41 -6.87 2.80
CA LYS A 183 7.58 -6.97 1.91
C LYS A 183 7.29 -7.92 0.75
N GLU A 184 8.13 -7.88 -0.28
CA GLU A 184 8.02 -8.86 -1.38
C GLU A 184 8.23 -10.27 -0.84
N GLY A 185 7.72 -11.30 -1.51
CA GLY A 185 7.91 -12.68 -1.06
C GLY A 185 7.17 -13.03 0.23
N ILE A 186 6.14 -12.26 0.59
CA ILE A 186 5.07 -12.72 1.49
C ILE A 186 4.20 -13.80 0.82
N ASN A 187 4.17 -13.81 -0.51
CA ASN A 187 3.51 -14.77 -1.39
C ASN A 187 4.38 -15.13 -2.60
#